data_AF-E0RX25-F1
#
_entry.id   AF-E0RX25-F1
#
_cell.length_a   1.000
_cell.length_b   1.000
_cell.length_c   1.000
_cell.angle_alpha   90.00
_cell.angle_beta   90.00
_cell.angle_gamma   90.00
#
_symmetry.space_group_name_H-M   'P 1'
#
loop_
_entity.id
_entity.type
_entity.pdbx_description
1 polymer ?
#
loop_
_entity_poly.entity_id
_entity_poly.type
_entity_poly.pdbx_seq_one_letter_code
_entity_poly.pdbx_strand_id
1 'polypeptide(L)'
;MYNFKKFVALGMAAVMTLGCGVTAFATAGDEDAAVEVTGAGTSAFVDKDVYAVAVPTGDALTKTLAFTTDPYGLVAEAHPDKKIEDGAKVLFASTLDGLDYAGTSDALTITNKSSMGIVLDIEAKLVKGSATYAAGYSKTKDFSGTGDDATGLYFGLLADNEVEKPLDETGVTFKNVALSAADEYEVKDNDGTYTYTIKTDATDLPKYEFAVTAALNTDAAETTWYSISNKVKTALTMPSLSVKFTPTGIRECKEASVLVEGENFYISKPDVEGGFGTTKPTAILVNGKAVTTVSDNEDGYVKVTWKDVYTAWGYTDTTIKDLSEDEQNIIFNGVKNFKVTANSVDYYAEVK
;
A
#
# COMPACT_ATOMS: atom_id res chain seq x y z
N MET A 1 -53.33 16.98 -9.01
CA MET A 1 -52.39 15.91 -8.58
C MET A 1 -51.06 16.56 -8.30
N TYR A 2 -50.72 16.72 -7.01
CA TYR A 2 -49.45 17.32 -6.59
C TYR A 2 -48.32 16.32 -6.84
N ASN A 3 -47.23 16.77 -7.48
CA ASN A 3 -46.05 15.98 -7.82
C ASN A 3 -45.25 15.58 -6.56
N PHE A 4 -45.76 14.59 -5.82
CA PHE A 4 -45.18 14.08 -4.58
C PHE A 4 -43.75 13.54 -4.75
N LYS A 5 -43.39 13.09 -5.96
CA LYS A 5 -42.05 12.56 -6.26
C LYS A 5 -40.93 13.61 -6.20
N LYS A 6 -41.23 14.88 -6.53
CA LYS A 6 -40.21 15.95 -6.55
C LYS A 6 -39.95 16.55 -5.16
N PHE A 7 -40.94 16.53 -4.26
CA PHE A 7 -40.77 16.99 -2.88
C PHE A 7 -40.06 15.96 -1.99
N VAL A 8 -40.20 14.67 -2.30
CA VAL A 8 -39.48 13.60 -1.61
C VAL A 8 -37.99 13.60 -1.97
N ALA A 9 -37.63 13.89 -3.23
CA ALA A 9 -36.24 14.07 -3.66
C ALA A 9 -35.58 15.31 -3.01
N LEU A 10 -36.29 16.43 -2.90
CA LEU A 10 -35.77 17.65 -2.25
C LEU A 10 -35.62 17.51 -0.73
N GLY A 11 -36.45 16.68 -0.09
CA GLY A 11 -36.40 16.40 1.35
C GLY A 11 -35.37 15.33 1.73
N MET A 12 -34.97 14.45 0.80
CA MET A 12 -33.93 13.44 1.02
C MET A 12 -32.52 13.89 0.57
N ALA A 13 -32.42 14.87 -0.34
CA ALA A 13 -31.14 15.49 -0.71
C ALA A 13 -30.46 16.27 0.45
N ALA A 14 -31.18 16.55 1.53
CA ALA A 14 -30.68 17.32 2.67
C ALA A 14 -29.92 16.49 3.73
N VAL A 15 -29.77 15.17 3.54
CA VAL A 15 -28.97 14.33 4.45
C VAL A 15 -27.77 13.77 3.69
N MET A 16 -26.91 14.68 3.23
CA MET A 16 -25.55 14.32 2.83
C MET A 16 -24.78 13.96 4.11
N THR A 17 -24.32 12.73 4.22
CA THR A 17 -23.44 12.28 5.31
C THR A 17 -22.04 12.86 5.09
N LEU A 18 -21.86 14.14 5.43
CA LEU A 18 -20.53 14.75 5.55
C LEU A 18 -19.88 14.27 6.86
N GLY A 19 -19.38 13.03 6.83
CA GLY A 19 -18.62 12.41 7.90
C GLY A 19 -17.13 12.73 7.76
N CYS A 20 -16.73 13.98 7.95
CA CYS A 20 -15.32 14.33 8.04
C CYS A 20 -14.80 13.88 9.41
N GLY A 21 -14.01 12.80 9.49
CA GLY A 21 -13.63 12.22 10.76
C GLY A 21 -12.20 11.70 10.84
N VAL A 22 -11.22 12.33 10.19
CA VAL A 22 -9.83 11.84 10.26
C VAL A 22 -9.11 12.40 11.48
N THR A 23 -8.49 11.52 12.27
CA THR A 23 -7.42 11.85 13.21
C THR A 23 -6.10 11.30 12.65
N ALA A 24 -5.29 12.19 12.10
CA ALA A 24 -3.94 11.88 11.69
C ALA A 24 -2.98 12.08 12.87
N PHE A 25 -2.22 11.04 13.22
CA PHE A 25 -0.98 11.21 13.98
C PHE A 25 0.19 11.02 13.02
N ALA A 26 0.41 12.02 12.17
CA ALA A 26 1.72 12.23 11.56
C ALA A 26 2.38 13.33 12.41
N THR A 27 3.53 13.04 13.02
CA THR A 27 4.40 14.11 13.48
C THR A 27 4.71 14.94 12.24
N ALA A 28 4.32 16.21 12.28
CA ALA A 28 4.43 17.13 11.15
C ALA A 28 5.85 17.09 10.55
N GLY A 29 5.94 16.61 9.32
CA GLY A 29 6.90 17.10 8.34
C GLY A 29 6.05 17.72 7.24
N ASP A 30 6.33 18.98 6.90
CA ASP A 30 5.67 19.73 5.84
C ASP A 30 5.53 18.93 4.54
N GLU A 31 4.64 19.36 3.65
CA GLU A 31 4.40 18.79 2.32
C GLU A 31 5.65 18.73 1.40
N ASP A 32 6.83 19.10 1.91
CA ASP A 32 8.15 19.00 1.28
C ASP A 32 9.27 18.54 2.24
N ALA A 33 8.95 18.14 3.48
CA ALA A 33 9.97 17.80 4.46
C ALA A 33 10.47 16.36 4.28
N ALA A 34 11.41 16.20 3.35
CA ALA A 34 12.43 15.18 3.52
C ALA A 34 13.04 15.35 4.91
N VAL A 35 12.98 14.33 5.77
CA VAL A 35 13.91 14.26 6.90
C VAL A 35 15.28 14.02 6.27
N GLU A 36 15.98 15.09 5.87
CA GLU A 36 17.34 15.00 5.36
C GLU A 36 18.28 14.74 6.55
N VAL A 37 18.77 13.51 6.64
CA VAL A 37 20.01 13.24 7.37
C VAL A 37 21.13 13.27 6.33
N THR A 38 21.73 14.44 6.12
CA THR A 38 22.91 14.58 5.26
C THR A 38 24.13 13.99 5.97
N GLY A 39 24.71 12.91 5.41
CA GLY A 39 26.00 12.39 5.84
C GLY A 39 27.09 13.43 5.60
N ALA A 40 27.73 13.93 6.66
CA ALA A 40 28.85 14.86 6.57
C ALA A 40 30.17 14.10 6.77
N GLY A 41 31.13 14.23 5.84
CA GLY A 41 32.44 13.58 5.88
C GLY A 41 33.61 14.55 5.66
N THR A 42 34.84 14.10 5.95
CA THR A 42 36.09 14.84 5.68
C THR A 42 36.91 14.14 4.60
N SER A 43 37.91 14.84 4.06
CA SER A 43 38.64 14.67 2.78
C SER A 43 39.31 13.31 2.45
N ALA A 44 38.99 12.23 3.17
CA ALA A 44 39.42 10.86 2.82
C ALA A 44 38.25 9.88 2.63
N PHE A 45 37.06 10.15 3.17
CA PHE A 45 35.90 9.24 3.11
C PHE A 45 34.60 10.07 3.07
N VAL A 46 33.82 9.89 2.00
CA VAL A 46 32.46 10.44 1.90
C VAL A 46 31.51 9.41 2.51
N ASP A 47 30.72 9.83 3.49
CA ASP A 47 29.61 9.02 4.00
C ASP A 47 28.54 8.90 2.92
N LYS A 48 28.27 7.67 2.49
CA LYS A 48 27.30 7.38 1.42
C LYS A 48 25.93 6.99 1.97
N ASP A 49 25.77 6.96 3.30
CA ASP A 49 24.53 6.55 3.94
C ASP A 49 23.63 7.77 4.11
N VAL A 50 22.69 7.94 3.19
CA VAL A 50 21.73 9.05 3.19
C VAL A 50 20.33 8.49 3.36
N TYR A 51 19.62 9.03 4.35
CA TYR A 51 18.27 8.61 4.72
C TYR A 51 17.28 9.72 4.41
N ALA A 52 16.34 9.42 3.52
CA ALA A 52 15.23 10.28 3.15
C ALA A 52 14.09 9.44 2.53
N VAL A 53 12.90 9.47 3.14
CA VAL A 53 11.67 8.89 2.56
C VAL A 53 10.62 9.96 2.52
N ALA A 54 9.98 10.13 1.36
CA ALA A 54 8.79 10.95 1.23
C ALA A 54 7.55 10.06 1.41
N VAL A 55 6.75 10.35 2.43
CA VAL A 55 5.47 9.69 2.69
C VAL A 55 4.33 10.70 2.55
N PRO A 56 3.11 10.28 2.17
CA PRO A 56 1.96 11.17 2.18
C PRO A 56 1.67 11.70 3.60
N THR A 57 1.53 13.01 3.77
CA THR A 57 1.22 13.64 5.06
C THR A 57 0.01 14.57 4.97
N GLY A 58 -0.47 15.00 6.15
CA GLY A 58 -1.39 16.11 6.30
C GLY A 58 -2.68 16.02 5.47
N ASP A 59 -2.93 17.11 4.74
CA ASP A 59 -4.15 17.34 3.97
C ASP A 59 -4.27 16.39 2.77
N ALA A 60 -3.17 16.08 2.08
CA ALA A 60 -3.17 15.18 0.93
C ALA A 60 -3.63 13.77 1.32
N LEU A 61 -3.09 13.22 2.41
CA LEU A 61 -3.50 11.92 2.95
C LEU A 61 -4.98 11.95 3.40
N THR A 62 -5.35 13.00 4.14
CA THR A 62 -6.69 13.14 4.72
C THR A 62 -7.78 13.30 3.65
N LYS A 63 -7.52 14.10 2.61
CA LYS A 63 -8.48 14.36 1.53
C LYS A 63 -8.65 13.15 0.62
N THR A 64 -7.55 12.47 0.28
CA THR A 64 -7.57 11.30 -0.61
C THR A 64 -8.34 10.13 0.01
N LEU A 65 -8.21 9.94 1.32
CA LEU A 65 -8.89 8.87 2.05
C LEU A 65 -10.25 9.27 2.63
N ALA A 66 -10.69 10.52 2.40
CA ALA A 66 -12.02 10.94 2.78
C ALA A 66 -13.05 10.31 1.83
N PHE A 67 -14.14 9.80 2.41
CA PHE A 67 -15.20 9.17 1.65
C PHE A 67 -16.59 9.60 2.11
N THR A 68 -17.57 9.40 1.24
CA THR A 68 -19.00 9.50 1.55
C THR A 68 -19.69 8.19 1.21
N THR A 69 -20.76 7.85 1.92
CA THR A 69 -21.60 6.70 1.59
C THR A 69 -22.85 7.15 0.84
N ASP A 70 -23.21 6.40 -0.20
CA ASP A 70 -24.44 6.58 -0.98
C ASP A 70 -25.23 5.27 -1.03
N PRO A 71 -25.90 4.86 0.08
CA PRO A 71 -26.61 3.59 0.14
C PRO A 71 -27.72 3.45 -0.92
N TYR A 72 -28.25 4.57 -1.39
CA TYR A 72 -29.39 4.60 -2.32
C TYR A 72 -29.01 4.90 -3.77
N GLY A 73 -27.73 5.19 -4.06
CA GLY A 73 -27.29 5.57 -5.41
C GLY A 73 -27.85 6.92 -5.89
N LEU A 74 -28.16 7.84 -4.99
CA LEU A 74 -28.83 9.10 -5.33
C LEU A 74 -27.84 10.24 -5.62
N VAL A 75 -26.55 10.07 -5.33
CA VAL A 75 -25.55 11.15 -5.55
C VAL A 75 -25.43 11.47 -7.03
N ALA A 76 -25.45 10.47 -7.92
CA ALA A 76 -25.44 10.67 -9.36
C ALA A 76 -26.69 11.44 -9.87
N GLU A 77 -27.86 11.19 -9.28
CA GLU A 77 -29.09 11.92 -9.63
C GLU A 77 -29.07 13.37 -9.12
N ALA A 78 -28.52 13.59 -7.92
CA ALA A 78 -28.41 14.91 -7.31
C ALA A 78 -27.34 15.79 -7.96
N HIS A 79 -26.30 15.18 -8.53
CA HIS A 79 -25.15 15.85 -9.14
C HIS A 79 -24.90 15.32 -10.56
N PRO A 80 -25.78 15.62 -11.52
CA PRO A 80 -25.68 15.08 -12.89
C PRO A 80 -24.47 15.62 -13.67
N ASP A 81 -23.82 16.67 -13.16
CA ASP A 81 -22.57 17.23 -13.70
C ASP A 81 -21.33 16.47 -13.23
N LYS A 82 -21.47 15.57 -12.24
CA LYS A 82 -20.37 14.77 -11.67
C LYS A 82 -20.31 13.39 -12.31
N LYS A 83 -19.10 12.93 -12.59
CA LYS A 83 -18.84 11.58 -13.10
C LYS A 83 -18.57 10.65 -11.92
N ILE A 84 -19.43 9.66 -11.75
CA ILE A 84 -19.35 8.71 -10.64
C ILE A 84 -19.17 7.32 -11.24
N GLU A 85 -18.25 6.54 -10.68
CA GLU A 85 -18.06 5.13 -11.06
C GLU A 85 -19.39 4.35 -10.92
N ASP A 86 -19.73 3.56 -11.93
CA ASP A 86 -20.96 2.76 -11.90
C ASP A 86 -20.92 1.74 -10.76
N GLY A 87 -22.04 1.62 -10.05
CA GLY A 87 -22.16 0.71 -8.91
C GLY A 87 -21.43 1.15 -7.63
N ALA A 88 -20.61 2.22 -7.63
CA ALA A 88 -19.95 2.68 -6.42
C ALA A 88 -20.96 3.24 -5.40
N LYS A 89 -20.87 2.76 -4.15
CA LYS A 89 -21.74 3.16 -3.02
C LYS A 89 -20.97 3.71 -1.83
N VAL A 90 -19.65 3.53 -1.83
CA VAL A 90 -18.71 4.31 -1.04
C VAL A 90 -17.94 5.15 -2.06
N LEU A 91 -17.86 6.45 -1.84
CA LEU A 91 -17.40 7.42 -2.82
C LEU A 91 -16.20 8.18 -2.25
N PHE A 92 -15.02 7.88 -2.79
CA PHE A 92 -13.83 8.71 -2.64
C PHE A 92 -13.83 9.77 -3.73
N ALA A 93 -13.33 10.97 -3.43
CA ALA A 93 -12.97 11.90 -4.50
C ALA A 93 -11.84 11.26 -5.31
N SER A 94 -11.99 11.21 -6.62
CA SER A 94 -11.05 10.50 -7.49
C SER A 94 -10.79 11.29 -8.78
N THR A 95 -9.64 11.02 -9.38
CA THR A 95 -9.25 11.48 -10.71
C THR A 95 -9.03 10.30 -11.68
N LEU A 96 -9.21 9.06 -11.20
CA LEU A 96 -9.10 7.83 -11.98
C LEU A 96 -10.05 7.87 -13.17
N ASP A 97 -9.51 7.61 -14.37
CA ASP A 97 -10.25 7.60 -15.63
C ASP A 97 -11.13 8.86 -15.89
N GLY A 98 -10.75 9.99 -15.29
CA GLY A 98 -11.50 11.24 -15.38
C GLY A 98 -12.86 11.23 -14.69
N LEU A 99 -13.03 10.36 -13.69
CA LEU A 99 -14.13 10.39 -12.72
C LEU A 99 -13.96 11.55 -11.75
N ASP A 100 -15.05 11.97 -11.10
CA ASP A 100 -15.03 12.84 -9.92
C ASP A 100 -15.09 12.00 -8.62
N TYR A 101 -15.76 10.84 -8.67
CA TYR A 101 -15.92 9.94 -7.54
C TYR A 101 -15.83 8.46 -7.95
N ALA A 102 -15.17 7.66 -7.13
CA ALA A 102 -14.98 6.23 -7.34
C ALA A 102 -15.07 5.43 -6.02
N GLY A 103 -15.29 4.12 -6.14
CA GLY A 103 -15.23 3.15 -5.04
C GLY A 103 -13.81 2.84 -4.57
N THR A 104 -12.81 3.37 -5.27
CA THR A 104 -11.39 3.27 -4.92
C THR A 104 -10.82 4.68 -4.79
N SER A 105 -10.02 4.93 -3.76
CA SER A 105 -9.30 6.21 -3.61
C SER A 105 -8.28 6.37 -4.72
N ASP A 106 -7.89 7.61 -5.01
CA ASP A 106 -6.66 7.84 -5.76
C ASP A 106 -5.47 7.20 -5.04
N ALA A 107 -4.47 6.77 -5.82
CA ALA A 107 -3.28 6.14 -5.28
C ALA A 107 -2.42 7.16 -4.51
N LEU A 108 -1.91 6.73 -3.37
CA LEU A 108 -0.99 7.47 -2.53
C LEU A 108 0.42 6.91 -2.74
N THR A 109 1.34 7.79 -3.12
CA THR A 109 2.71 7.41 -3.45
C THR A 109 3.67 7.65 -2.27
N ILE A 110 4.48 6.65 -1.96
CA ILE A 110 5.67 6.74 -1.10
C ILE A 110 6.89 6.72 -2.01
N THR A 111 7.83 7.64 -1.81
CA THR A 111 9.07 7.69 -2.61
C THR A 111 10.26 7.47 -1.70
N ASN A 112 11.10 6.48 -1.99
CA ASN A 112 12.38 6.35 -1.31
C ASN A 112 13.43 7.25 -1.98
N LYS A 113 13.90 8.26 -1.26
CA LYS A 113 14.98 9.16 -1.68
C LYS A 113 16.33 8.78 -1.07
N SER A 114 16.38 7.70 -0.29
CA SER A 114 17.59 7.26 0.42
C SER A 114 18.56 6.60 -0.53
N SER A 115 19.85 6.75 -0.27
CA SER A 115 20.90 5.99 -0.98
C SER A 115 20.92 4.50 -0.60
N MET A 116 20.04 4.05 0.28
CA MET A 116 19.92 2.67 0.72
C MET A 116 18.46 2.20 0.77
N GLY A 117 18.30 0.87 0.76
CA GLY A 117 17.02 0.23 0.98
C GLY A 117 16.44 0.53 2.36
N ILE A 118 15.19 0.99 2.41
CA ILE A 118 14.47 1.24 3.66
C ILE A 118 13.35 0.23 3.84
N VAL A 119 13.15 -0.21 5.09
CA VAL A 119 11.98 -0.99 5.46
C VAL A 119 10.96 -0.07 6.14
N LEU A 120 9.82 0.12 5.49
CA LEU A 120 8.69 0.89 5.99
C LEU A 120 7.49 -0.03 6.22
N ASP A 121 6.93 0.04 7.42
CA ASP A 121 5.66 -0.60 7.76
C ASP A 121 4.53 0.41 7.53
N ILE A 122 3.54 0.02 6.73
CA ILE A 122 2.32 0.81 6.48
C ILE A 122 1.19 0.12 7.22
N GLU A 123 0.78 0.70 8.34
CA GLU A 123 -0.38 0.25 9.12
C GLU A 123 -1.60 1.06 8.71
N ALA A 124 -2.64 0.40 8.19
CA ALA A 124 -3.93 1.03 7.96
C ALA A 124 -5.00 0.35 8.82
N LYS A 125 -5.90 1.15 9.38
CA LYS A 125 -7.04 0.65 10.18
C LYS A 125 -8.26 1.55 10.07
N LEU A 126 -9.40 0.97 10.39
CA LEU A 126 -10.64 1.71 10.57
C LEU A 126 -10.73 2.22 12.01
N VAL A 127 -10.95 3.52 12.15
CA VAL A 127 -11.24 4.16 13.42
C VAL A 127 -12.75 4.29 13.53
N LYS A 128 -13.34 3.69 14.56
CA LYS A 128 -14.79 3.76 14.78
C LYS A 128 -15.25 5.22 14.87
N GLY A 129 -16.17 5.58 13.98
CA GLY A 129 -16.87 6.85 14.00
C GLY A 129 -17.91 6.87 15.12
N SER A 130 -17.52 7.31 16.32
CA SER A 130 -18.40 7.26 17.50
C SER A 130 -18.90 5.84 17.84
N ALA A 131 -19.54 5.64 18.99
CA ALA A 131 -20.09 4.35 19.41
C ALA A 131 -21.31 3.87 18.57
N THR A 132 -21.67 4.59 17.50
CA THR A 132 -22.96 4.46 16.81
C THR A 132 -22.95 3.56 15.58
N TYR A 133 -21.82 3.40 14.88
CA TYR A 133 -21.74 2.44 13.77
C TYR A 133 -21.44 1.04 14.31
N ALA A 134 -22.47 0.20 14.39
CA ALA A 134 -22.40 -1.12 15.02
C ALA A 134 -22.46 -2.30 14.04
N ALA A 135 -22.72 -2.04 12.75
CA ALA A 135 -22.84 -3.10 11.75
C ALA A 135 -21.49 -3.81 11.47
N GLY A 136 -20.36 -3.17 11.78
CA GLY A 136 -19.05 -3.80 11.58
C GLY A 136 -18.61 -3.84 10.12
N TYR A 137 -17.63 -4.69 9.84
CA TYR A 137 -16.86 -4.69 8.59
C TYR A 137 -16.73 -6.09 8.01
N SER A 138 -17.04 -6.22 6.72
CA SER A 138 -16.86 -7.46 5.98
C SER A 138 -15.38 -7.70 5.68
N LYS A 139 -15.03 -8.98 5.50
CA LYS A 139 -13.73 -9.43 4.97
C LYS A 139 -13.72 -9.63 3.46
N THR A 140 -14.87 -9.51 2.79
CA THR A 140 -15.03 -9.72 1.35
C THR A 140 -15.73 -8.51 0.72
N LYS A 141 -15.25 -8.08 -0.46
CA LYS A 141 -15.79 -6.88 -1.13
C LYS A 141 -17.23 -7.07 -1.61
N ASP A 142 -17.62 -8.30 -1.89
CA ASP A 142 -18.93 -8.69 -2.38
C ASP A 142 -19.90 -9.15 -1.28
N PHE A 143 -19.47 -9.11 -0.01
CA PHE A 143 -20.24 -9.53 1.15
C PHE A 143 -20.71 -11.00 1.09
N SER A 144 -19.96 -11.85 0.39
CA SER A 144 -20.27 -13.29 0.24
C SER A 144 -19.89 -14.14 1.47
N GLY A 145 -19.20 -13.55 2.45
CA GLY A 145 -18.69 -14.23 3.65
C GLY A 145 -19.77 -14.62 4.66
N THR A 146 -19.48 -15.64 5.46
CA THR A 146 -20.38 -16.06 6.55
C THR A 146 -20.46 -14.97 7.62
N GLY A 147 -21.66 -14.43 7.86
CA GLY A 147 -21.90 -13.33 8.80
C GLY A 147 -21.77 -11.93 8.20
N ASP A 148 -21.56 -11.82 6.88
CA ASP A 148 -21.46 -10.53 6.19
C ASP A 148 -22.83 -9.88 5.96
N ASP A 149 -23.93 -10.63 6.11
CA ASP A 149 -25.31 -10.15 6.04
C ASP A 149 -25.65 -9.08 7.10
N ALA A 150 -24.99 -9.14 8.25
CA ALA A 150 -25.09 -8.15 9.31
C ALA A 150 -24.06 -7.02 9.18
N THR A 151 -23.08 -7.15 8.29
CA THR A 151 -22.03 -6.14 8.07
C THR A 151 -22.46 -5.09 7.06
N GLY A 152 -22.06 -3.84 7.31
CA GLY A 152 -22.42 -2.73 6.44
C GLY A 152 -21.36 -2.41 5.39
N LEU A 153 -20.09 -2.40 5.78
CA LEU A 153 -19.02 -1.81 4.97
C LEU A 153 -17.89 -2.81 4.76
N TYR A 154 -17.27 -2.71 3.60
CA TYR A 154 -15.98 -3.31 3.32
C TYR A 154 -14.99 -2.20 3.01
N PHE A 155 -13.78 -2.32 3.54
CA PHE A 155 -12.64 -1.52 3.13
C PHE A 155 -11.48 -2.46 2.87
N GLY A 156 -10.79 -2.29 1.75
CA GLY A 156 -9.59 -3.03 1.41
C GLY A 156 -8.42 -2.08 1.21
N LEU A 157 -7.25 -2.45 1.72
CA LEU A 157 -6.02 -1.78 1.35
C LEU A 157 -5.41 -2.52 0.17
N LEU A 158 -5.38 -1.83 -0.97
CA LEU A 158 -4.78 -2.28 -2.22
C LEU A 158 -3.40 -1.64 -2.34
N ALA A 159 -2.39 -2.41 -2.69
CA ALA A 159 -1.07 -1.89 -2.94
C ALA A 159 -0.44 -2.57 -4.16
N ASP A 160 0.54 -1.90 -4.77
CA ASP A 160 1.21 -2.40 -5.96
C ASP A 160 1.73 -3.83 -5.77
N ASN A 161 1.31 -4.73 -6.66
CA ASN A 161 1.73 -6.13 -6.70
C ASN A 161 1.42 -6.92 -5.41
N GLU A 162 0.44 -6.47 -4.63
CA GLU A 162 -0.02 -7.11 -3.42
C GLU A 162 -1.48 -7.52 -3.54
N VAL A 163 -1.82 -8.65 -2.90
CA VAL A 163 -3.23 -9.04 -2.74
C VAL A 163 -3.88 -8.05 -1.78
N GLU A 164 -5.03 -7.52 -2.19
CA GLU A 164 -5.85 -6.62 -1.40
C GLU A 164 -6.13 -7.21 0.00
N LYS A 165 -5.91 -6.42 1.05
CA LYS A 165 -6.11 -6.86 2.43
C LYS A 165 -7.32 -6.17 3.05
N PRO A 166 -8.32 -6.92 3.57
CA PRO A 166 -9.48 -6.33 4.21
C PRO A 166 -9.08 -5.61 5.51
N LEU A 167 -9.59 -4.39 5.68
CA LEU A 167 -9.38 -3.55 6.84
C LEU A 167 -10.46 -3.76 7.90
N ASP A 168 -10.04 -3.63 9.15
CA ASP A 168 -10.93 -3.49 10.31
C ASP A 168 -10.27 -2.58 11.36
N GLU A 169 -10.79 -2.61 12.59
CA GLU A 169 -10.26 -1.84 13.71
C GLU A 169 -8.90 -2.31 14.24
N THR A 170 -8.57 -3.59 14.04
CA THR A 170 -7.26 -4.14 14.41
C THR A 170 -6.17 -3.67 13.45
N GLY A 171 -6.57 -3.38 12.21
CA GLY A 171 -5.70 -2.88 11.16
C GLY A 171 -4.92 -3.99 10.46
N VAL A 172 -4.34 -3.63 9.33
CA VAL A 172 -3.40 -4.48 8.59
C VAL A 172 -2.09 -3.74 8.40
N THR A 173 -1.00 -4.48 8.46
CA THR A 173 0.33 -3.96 8.14
C THR A 173 0.79 -4.56 6.82
N PHE A 174 1.12 -3.70 5.87
CA PHE A 174 1.98 -4.10 4.75
C PHE A 174 3.44 -3.97 5.16
N LYS A 175 4.22 -4.97 4.76
CA LYS A 175 5.66 -4.87 4.71
C LYS A 175 6.08 -4.84 3.26
N ASN A 176 7.03 -3.94 3.02
CA ASN A 176 8.11 -4.04 2.04
C ASN A 176 7.97 -3.17 0.80
N VAL A 177 8.90 -2.21 0.64
CA VAL A 177 9.86 -2.29 -0.46
C VAL A 177 11.20 -1.68 0.00
N ALA A 178 12.29 -2.45 -0.11
CA ALA A 178 13.65 -1.95 0.11
C ALA A 178 14.23 -1.40 -1.19
N LEU A 179 13.73 -0.26 -1.63
CA LEU A 179 14.21 0.36 -2.85
C LEU A 179 15.46 1.19 -2.56
N SER A 180 16.49 1.19 -3.38
CA SER A 180 17.64 2.08 -3.18
C SER A 180 17.67 3.15 -4.28
N ALA A 181 17.84 4.42 -3.92
CA ALA A 181 18.13 5.46 -4.88
C ALA A 181 19.65 5.63 -5.10
N ALA A 182 20.50 4.67 -4.70
CA ALA A 182 21.96 4.79 -4.78
C ALA A 182 22.48 5.25 -6.15
N ASP A 183 21.89 4.74 -7.23
CA ASP A 183 22.26 5.09 -8.61
C ASP A 183 21.96 6.56 -8.96
N GLU A 184 21.09 7.20 -8.18
CA GLU A 184 20.70 8.61 -8.32
C GLU A 184 21.52 9.55 -7.43
N TYR A 185 22.60 9.07 -6.81
CA TYR A 185 23.50 9.91 -6.02
C TYR A 185 24.84 10.14 -6.73
N GLU A 186 25.46 11.27 -6.42
CA GLU A 186 26.79 11.66 -6.85
C GLU A 186 27.59 12.29 -5.70
N VAL A 187 28.92 12.24 -5.82
CA VAL A 187 29.81 12.96 -4.91
C VAL A 187 30.06 14.36 -5.48
N LYS A 188 29.68 15.40 -4.74
CA LYS A 188 30.02 16.80 -5.06
C LYS A 188 31.20 17.28 -4.24
N ASP A 189 32.05 18.08 -4.86
CA ASP A 189 33.13 18.83 -4.21
C ASP A 189 32.69 20.29 -4.06
N ASN A 190 32.57 20.74 -2.82
CA ASN A 190 32.29 22.13 -2.48
C ASN A 190 33.47 22.67 -1.66
N ASP A 191 34.40 23.33 -2.36
CA ASP A 191 35.56 23.98 -1.77
C ASP A 191 36.41 23.06 -0.85
N GLY A 192 36.63 21.80 -1.27
CA GLY A 192 37.42 20.82 -0.54
C GLY A 192 36.64 20.00 0.50
N THR A 193 35.32 20.21 0.58
CA THR A 193 34.39 19.35 1.32
C THR A 193 33.60 18.49 0.34
N TYR A 194 33.71 17.17 0.47
CA TYR A 194 32.99 16.23 -0.37
C TYR A 194 31.66 15.83 0.27
N THR A 195 30.56 15.91 -0.48
CA THR A 195 29.22 15.50 -0.02
C THR A 195 28.61 14.47 -0.97
N TYR A 196 27.90 13.48 -0.44
CA TYR A 196 27.08 12.55 -1.24
C TYR A 196 25.66 13.11 -1.32
N THR A 197 25.21 13.44 -2.52
CA THR A 197 23.91 14.10 -2.73
C THR A 197 23.19 13.51 -3.92
N ILE A 198 21.87 13.63 -3.92
CA ILE A 198 21.06 13.22 -5.06
C ILE A 198 21.41 14.09 -6.28
N LYS A 199 21.50 13.46 -7.45
CA LYS A 199 21.68 14.14 -8.73
C LYS A 199 20.52 15.10 -8.96
N THR A 200 20.82 16.25 -9.57
CA THR A 200 19.81 17.28 -9.84
C THR A 200 18.77 16.86 -10.89
N ASP A 201 19.11 15.87 -11.71
CA ASP A 201 18.29 15.28 -12.77
C ASP A 201 17.81 13.87 -12.42
N ALA A 202 17.85 13.48 -11.14
CA ALA A 202 17.32 12.20 -10.68
C ALA A 202 15.84 12.06 -11.05
N THR A 203 15.50 11.02 -11.81
CA THR A 203 14.13 10.79 -12.33
C THR A 203 13.59 9.42 -11.97
N ASP A 204 14.46 8.44 -11.75
CA ASP A 204 14.12 7.05 -11.50
C ASP A 204 14.12 6.75 -10.00
N LEU A 205 13.60 7.70 -9.21
CA LEU A 205 13.44 7.50 -7.78
C LEU A 205 12.43 6.39 -7.51
N PRO A 206 12.79 5.40 -6.68
CA PRO A 206 11.88 4.31 -6.43
C PRO A 206 10.61 4.70 -5.68
N LYS A 207 9.48 4.15 -6.13
CA LYS A 207 8.14 4.48 -5.64
C LYS A 207 7.37 3.24 -5.23
N TYR A 208 6.45 3.43 -4.29
CA TYR A 208 5.47 2.45 -3.86
C TYR A 208 4.11 3.11 -3.73
N GLU A 209 3.10 2.55 -4.38
CA GLU A 209 1.75 3.11 -4.37
C GLU A 209 0.77 2.20 -3.63
N PHE A 210 -0.18 2.83 -2.96
CA PHE A 210 -1.30 2.15 -2.32
C PHE A 210 -2.58 2.97 -2.44
N ALA A 211 -3.71 2.29 -2.49
CA ALA A 211 -5.05 2.87 -2.53
C ALA A 211 -5.98 2.13 -1.57
N VAL A 212 -7.11 2.75 -1.23
CA VAL A 212 -8.15 2.10 -0.45
C VAL A 212 -9.37 1.86 -1.34
N THR A 213 -9.79 0.61 -1.41
CA THR A 213 -11.05 0.22 -2.02
C THR A 213 -12.12 0.18 -0.94
N ALA A 214 -13.38 0.41 -1.31
CA ALA A 214 -14.49 0.25 -0.41
C ALA A 214 -15.75 -0.26 -1.10
N ALA A 215 -16.60 -0.92 -0.34
CA ALA A 215 -17.91 -1.35 -0.78
C ALA A 215 -18.93 -1.21 0.35
N LEU A 216 -20.21 -1.16 -0.03
CA LEU A 216 -21.34 -1.03 0.88
C LEU A 216 -22.32 -2.18 0.64
N ASN A 217 -22.73 -2.82 1.72
CA ASN A 217 -23.75 -3.87 1.68
C ASN A 217 -25.13 -3.22 1.49
N THR A 218 -25.67 -3.33 0.28
CA THR A 218 -27.00 -2.79 -0.06
C THR A 218 -28.15 -3.58 0.56
N ASP A 219 -27.89 -4.81 1.00
CA ASP A 219 -28.88 -5.67 1.65
C ASP A 219 -28.95 -5.43 3.17
N ALA A 220 -27.98 -4.68 3.72
CA ALA A 220 -27.98 -4.30 5.13
C ALA A 220 -29.22 -3.45 5.47
N ALA A 221 -29.76 -3.66 6.67
CA ALA A 221 -30.94 -2.93 7.14
C ALA A 221 -30.72 -1.42 7.06
N GLU A 222 -31.75 -0.68 6.66
CA GLU A 222 -31.69 0.77 6.53
C GLU A 222 -31.16 1.49 7.80
N THR A 223 -31.43 0.95 8.98
CA THR A 223 -30.94 1.45 10.28
C THR A 223 -29.42 1.35 10.47
N THR A 224 -28.72 0.64 9.59
CA THR A 224 -27.25 0.60 9.53
C THR A 224 -26.65 1.94 9.12
N TRP A 225 -27.40 2.72 8.33
CA TRP A 225 -26.89 3.95 7.70
C TRP A 225 -27.39 5.21 8.40
N TYR A 226 -28.54 5.13 9.08
CA TYR A 226 -29.17 6.27 9.70
C TYR A 226 -29.96 5.86 10.96
N SER A 227 -30.10 6.79 11.89
CA SER A 227 -31.03 6.70 13.01
C SER A 227 -32.35 7.40 12.65
N ILE A 228 -33.47 6.90 13.20
CA ILE A 228 -34.77 7.58 13.12
C ILE A 228 -35.14 8.06 14.52
N SER A 229 -35.29 9.36 14.67
CA SER A 229 -35.86 9.97 15.88
C SER A 229 -36.89 11.02 15.48
N ASN A 230 -38.09 10.98 16.07
CA ASN A 230 -39.17 11.94 15.76
C ASN A 230 -39.48 12.10 14.26
N LYS A 231 -39.43 10.99 13.50
CA LYS A 231 -39.59 10.96 12.02
C LYS A 231 -38.50 11.71 11.23
N VAL A 232 -37.40 12.08 11.88
CA VAL A 232 -36.22 12.64 11.23
C VAL A 232 -35.20 11.51 11.04
N LYS A 233 -34.73 11.32 9.81
CA LYS A 233 -33.58 10.45 9.51
C LYS A 233 -32.31 11.25 9.74
N THR A 234 -31.42 10.77 10.59
CA THR A 234 -30.11 11.37 10.86
C THR A 234 -29.04 10.34 10.53
N ALA A 235 -28.14 10.67 9.61
CA ALA A 235 -27.04 9.80 9.23
C ALA A 235 -26.19 9.42 10.45
N LEU A 236 -25.79 8.16 10.52
CA LEU A 236 -24.84 7.73 11.53
C LEU A 236 -23.44 8.24 11.18
N THR A 237 -22.63 8.54 12.19
CA THR A 237 -21.22 8.86 11.99
C THR A 237 -20.52 7.62 11.40
N MET A 238 -19.97 7.79 10.21
CA MET A 238 -19.20 6.73 9.54
C MET A 238 -17.81 6.60 10.18
N PRO A 239 -17.20 5.40 10.13
CA PRO A 239 -15.80 5.22 10.51
C PRO A 239 -14.88 6.08 9.64
N SER A 240 -13.66 6.29 10.12
CA SER A 240 -12.61 6.92 9.34
C SER A 240 -11.42 6.00 9.13
N LEU A 241 -10.60 6.30 8.14
CA LEU A 241 -9.37 5.59 7.87
C LEU A 241 -8.21 6.27 8.60
N SER A 242 -7.38 5.47 9.25
CA SER A 242 -6.11 5.90 9.85
C SER A 242 -4.99 5.12 9.21
N VAL A 243 -4.01 5.83 8.66
CA VAL A 243 -2.80 5.25 8.09
C VAL A 243 -1.60 5.78 8.88
N LYS A 244 -0.69 4.88 9.24
CA LYS A 244 0.54 5.18 9.97
C LYS A 244 1.72 4.55 9.25
N PHE A 245 2.74 5.36 9.02
CA PHE A 245 4.02 4.95 8.46
C PHE A 245 5.03 4.79 9.59
N THR A 246 5.66 3.62 9.71
CA THR A 246 6.69 3.37 10.72
C THR A 246 7.95 2.87 10.04
N PRO A 247 9.06 3.64 10.05
CA PRO A 247 10.35 3.12 9.67
C PRO A 247 10.76 2.03 10.66
N THR A 248 10.88 0.78 10.20
CA THR A 248 11.20 -0.36 11.08
C THR A 248 12.64 -0.82 10.97
N GLY A 249 13.39 -0.24 10.02
CA GLY A 249 14.82 -0.42 9.97
C GLY A 249 15.47 0.27 8.80
N ILE A 250 16.72 0.59 9.05
CA ILE A 250 17.75 0.80 8.05
C ILE A 250 18.52 -0.52 7.99
N ARG A 251 18.75 -1.08 6.81
CA ARG A 251 19.68 -2.20 6.68
C ARG A 251 20.79 -1.75 5.76
N GLU A 252 22.04 -1.91 6.20
CA GLU A 252 23.19 -2.00 5.29
C GLU A 252 22.93 -3.21 4.38
N CYS A 253 22.18 -2.98 3.31
CA CYS A 253 21.90 -3.99 2.31
C CYS A 253 23.09 -4.00 1.37
N LYS A 254 23.83 -5.10 1.36
CA LYS A 254 24.83 -5.32 0.33
C LYS A 254 24.13 -5.69 -0.97
N GLU A 255 24.64 -5.19 -2.08
CA GLU A 255 24.13 -5.58 -3.39
C GLU A 255 24.27 -7.09 -3.59
N ALA A 256 23.30 -7.68 -4.27
CA ALA A 256 23.30 -9.03 -4.80
C ALA A 256 22.77 -9.00 -6.22
N SER A 257 23.12 -10.02 -6.99
CA SER A 257 22.62 -10.23 -8.34
C SER A 257 21.61 -11.36 -8.33
N VAL A 258 20.60 -11.27 -9.19
CA VAL A 258 19.65 -12.34 -9.46
C VAL A 258 19.72 -12.72 -10.92
N LEU A 259 19.83 -14.02 -11.18
CA LEU A 259 19.75 -14.62 -12.50
C LEU A 259 18.48 -15.45 -12.58
N VAL A 260 17.66 -15.19 -13.60
CA VAL A 260 16.42 -15.94 -13.85
C VAL A 260 16.72 -16.99 -14.91
N GLU A 261 16.56 -18.26 -14.55
CA GLU A 261 16.78 -19.40 -15.45
C GLU A 261 15.64 -20.41 -15.34
N GLY A 262 14.80 -20.45 -16.38
CA GLY A 262 13.63 -21.32 -16.43
C GLY A 262 12.68 -21.02 -15.27
N GLU A 263 12.47 -22.00 -14.38
CA GLU A 263 11.58 -21.87 -13.23
C GLU A 263 12.27 -21.43 -11.92
N ASN A 264 13.54 -21.01 -12.01
CA ASN A 264 14.37 -20.72 -10.84
C ASN A 264 14.98 -19.31 -10.88
N PHE A 265 15.17 -18.77 -9.69
CA PHE A 265 15.91 -17.55 -9.41
C PHE A 265 17.19 -17.93 -8.66
N TYR A 266 18.34 -17.57 -9.22
CA TYR A 266 19.65 -17.79 -8.60
C TYR A 266 20.20 -16.47 -8.10
N ILE A 267 20.36 -16.35 -6.78
CA ILE A 267 20.79 -15.12 -6.12
C ILE A 267 22.24 -15.29 -5.62
N SER A 268 23.10 -14.32 -5.92
CA SER A 268 24.52 -14.33 -5.56
C SER A 268 25.02 -12.96 -5.10
N LYS A 269 26.17 -12.94 -4.42
CA LYS A 269 26.92 -11.71 -4.15
C LYS A 269 27.62 -11.24 -5.46
N PRO A 270 27.77 -9.93 -5.70
CA PRO A 270 28.28 -9.40 -6.97
C PRO A 270 29.75 -9.76 -7.24
N ASP A 271 30.55 -10.02 -6.20
CA ASP A 271 32.02 -10.10 -6.31
C ASP A 271 32.63 -11.48 -5.96
N VAL A 272 31.85 -12.56 -5.92
CA VAL A 272 32.34 -13.89 -5.51
C VAL A 272 31.94 -14.94 -6.53
N GLU A 273 32.93 -15.57 -7.17
CA GLU A 273 32.74 -16.80 -7.95
C GLU A 273 32.15 -17.87 -7.02
N GLY A 274 30.91 -18.30 -7.27
CA GLY A 274 30.14 -19.16 -6.34
C GLY A 274 29.32 -18.43 -5.27
N GLY A 275 29.05 -17.13 -5.42
CA GLY A 275 28.01 -16.39 -4.68
C GLY A 275 28.16 -16.37 -3.15
N PHE A 276 27.28 -17.09 -2.45
CA PHE A 276 27.27 -17.25 -1.00
C PHE A 276 28.19 -18.38 -0.50
N GLY A 277 28.79 -19.16 -1.40
CA GLY A 277 29.68 -20.28 -1.07
C GLY A 277 28.99 -21.32 -0.20
N THR A 278 29.60 -21.70 0.92
CA THR A 278 29.01 -22.63 1.90
C THR A 278 28.11 -21.97 2.94
N THR A 279 28.00 -20.64 2.92
CA THR A 279 27.16 -19.91 3.88
C THR A 279 25.69 -20.09 3.50
N LYS A 280 24.95 -20.85 4.32
CA LYS A 280 23.51 -20.99 4.13
C LYS A 280 22.79 -19.70 4.53
N PRO A 281 21.81 -19.24 3.73
CA PRO A 281 20.92 -18.18 4.17
C PRO A 281 20.15 -18.59 5.43
N THR A 282 19.83 -17.62 6.28
CA THR A 282 18.97 -17.82 7.45
C THR A 282 17.55 -17.31 7.21
N ALA A 283 17.37 -16.43 6.22
CA ALA A 283 16.05 -15.97 5.76
C ALA A 283 16.13 -15.52 4.30
N ILE A 284 15.03 -15.72 3.58
CA ILE A 284 14.84 -15.19 2.22
C ILE A 284 13.49 -14.50 2.18
N LEU A 285 13.45 -13.26 1.68
CA LEU A 285 12.22 -12.52 1.40
C LEU A 285 12.12 -12.24 -0.10
N VAL A 286 10.92 -12.34 -0.66
CA VAL A 286 10.60 -11.93 -2.03
C VAL A 286 9.54 -10.86 -1.95
N ASN A 287 9.87 -9.64 -2.37
CA ASN A 287 9.07 -8.45 -2.07
C ASN A 287 8.61 -8.39 -0.60
N GLY A 288 9.48 -8.84 0.31
CA GLY A 288 9.18 -8.88 1.74
C GLY A 288 8.35 -10.00 2.28
N LYS A 289 7.83 -10.89 1.43
CA LYS A 289 7.17 -12.11 1.88
C LYS A 289 8.20 -13.17 2.15
N ALA A 290 8.09 -13.81 3.31
CA ALA A 290 9.04 -14.82 3.74
C ALA A 290 8.87 -16.08 2.89
N VAL A 291 9.97 -16.53 2.29
CA VAL A 291 10.05 -17.82 1.64
C VAL A 291 10.41 -18.86 2.69
N THR A 292 9.54 -19.85 2.86
CA THR A 292 9.65 -20.90 3.89
C THR A 292 10.69 -21.97 3.57
N THR A 293 11.05 -22.12 2.29
CA THR A 293 12.08 -23.06 1.82
C THR A 293 13.39 -22.32 1.62
N VAL A 294 14.33 -22.49 2.56
CA VAL A 294 15.71 -22.04 2.35
C VAL A 294 16.37 -23.06 1.44
N SER A 295 16.40 -22.77 0.14
CA SER A 295 16.98 -23.63 -0.87
C SER A 295 18.42 -24.01 -0.59
N ASP A 296 18.80 -25.21 -1.02
CA ASP A 296 20.18 -25.67 -1.02
C ASP A 296 21.10 -24.69 -1.77
N ASN A 297 22.28 -24.42 -1.20
CA ASN A 297 23.35 -23.73 -1.92
C ASN A 297 23.85 -24.66 -3.03
N GLU A 298 23.21 -24.63 -4.20
CA GLU A 298 23.66 -25.30 -5.41
C GLU A 298 24.78 -24.43 -5.99
N ASP A 299 26.01 -24.93 -5.95
CA ASP A 299 27.23 -24.22 -6.38
C ASP A 299 27.44 -22.83 -5.74
N GLY A 300 26.86 -22.65 -4.54
CA GLY A 300 26.96 -21.42 -3.74
C GLY A 300 25.96 -20.33 -4.11
N TYR A 301 25.00 -20.59 -5.01
CA TYR A 301 23.87 -19.70 -5.28
C TYR A 301 22.68 -20.04 -4.38
N VAL A 302 21.90 -19.02 -4.03
CA VAL A 302 20.61 -19.22 -3.36
C VAL A 302 19.55 -19.38 -4.44
N LYS A 303 18.89 -20.54 -4.48
CA LYS A 303 17.96 -20.94 -5.53
C LYS A 303 16.51 -20.82 -5.06
N VAL A 304 15.82 -19.73 -5.38
CA VAL A 304 14.37 -19.64 -5.11
C VAL A 304 13.61 -20.18 -6.32
N THR A 305 12.65 -21.07 -6.12
CA THR A 305 11.78 -21.53 -7.22
C THR A 305 10.54 -20.66 -7.32
N TRP A 306 9.87 -20.62 -8.48
CA TRP A 306 8.55 -19.98 -8.57
C TRP A 306 7.55 -20.56 -7.56
N LYS A 307 7.71 -21.85 -7.20
CA LYS A 307 6.92 -22.49 -6.16
C LYS A 307 7.06 -21.86 -4.79
N ASP A 308 8.28 -21.53 -4.44
CA ASP A 308 8.57 -20.86 -3.19
C ASP A 308 7.97 -19.45 -3.16
N VAL A 309 8.00 -18.75 -4.30
CA VAL A 309 7.40 -17.41 -4.46
C VAL A 309 5.89 -17.45 -4.28
N TYR A 310 5.17 -18.26 -5.06
CA TYR A 310 3.70 -18.26 -4.99
C TYR A 310 3.20 -18.77 -3.63
N THR A 311 3.92 -19.71 -3.01
CA THR A 311 3.61 -20.18 -1.66
C THR A 311 3.78 -19.05 -0.64
N ALA A 312 4.86 -18.26 -0.74
CA ALA A 312 5.06 -17.09 0.11
C ALA A 312 3.96 -16.02 -0.09
N TRP A 313 3.31 -16.01 -1.25
CA TRP A 313 2.23 -15.08 -1.60
C TRP A 313 0.84 -15.60 -1.23
N GLY A 314 0.75 -16.81 -0.66
CA GLY A 314 -0.49 -17.41 -0.17
C GLY A 314 -1.20 -18.32 -1.17
N TYR A 315 -0.62 -18.54 -2.35
CA TYR A 315 -1.14 -19.50 -3.32
C TYR A 315 -0.72 -20.92 -2.93
N THR A 316 -1.66 -21.86 -2.96
CA THR A 316 -1.45 -23.24 -2.47
C THR A 316 -1.36 -24.29 -3.58
N ASP A 317 -1.34 -23.83 -4.83
CA ASP A 317 -1.35 -24.72 -5.99
C ASP A 317 -0.03 -25.45 -6.22
N THR A 318 -0.11 -26.62 -6.85
CA THR A 318 1.04 -27.49 -7.08
C THR A 318 1.94 -26.99 -8.20
N THR A 319 1.41 -26.25 -9.18
CA THR A 319 2.14 -25.72 -10.32
C THR A 319 1.62 -24.35 -10.73
N ILE A 320 2.47 -23.54 -11.37
CA ILE A 320 2.09 -22.19 -11.85
C ILE A 320 0.96 -22.22 -12.88
N LYS A 321 0.79 -23.35 -13.58
CA LYS A 321 -0.25 -23.55 -14.61
C LYS A 321 -1.65 -23.70 -14.02
N ASP A 322 -1.73 -23.96 -12.71
CA ASP A 322 -2.99 -24.12 -12.00
C ASP A 322 -3.59 -22.75 -11.58
N LEU A 323 -2.77 -21.69 -11.61
CA LEU A 323 -3.20 -20.30 -11.35
C LEU A 323 -3.90 -19.69 -12.57
N SER A 324 -4.85 -18.78 -12.34
CA SER A 324 -5.44 -17.98 -13.42
C SER A 324 -4.41 -17.08 -14.09
N GLU A 325 -4.69 -16.65 -15.32
CA GLU A 325 -3.79 -15.77 -16.09
C GLU A 325 -3.53 -14.44 -15.37
N ASP A 326 -4.55 -13.89 -14.69
CA ASP A 326 -4.41 -12.67 -13.88
C ASP A 326 -3.51 -12.88 -12.65
N GLU A 327 -3.67 -14.00 -11.93
CA GLU A 327 -2.81 -14.36 -10.80
C GLU A 327 -1.36 -14.58 -11.23
N GLN A 328 -1.16 -15.27 -12.38
CA GLN A 328 0.16 -15.44 -12.97
C GLN A 328 0.79 -14.09 -13.33
N ASN A 329 0.03 -13.19 -13.98
CA ASN A 329 0.52 -11.85 -14.34
C ASN A 329 0.89 -11.00 -13.12
N ILE A 330 0.10 -11.08 -12.04
CA ILE A 330 0.40 -10.40 -10.76
C ILE A 330 1.71 -10.93 -10.17
N ILE A 331 1.95 -12.24 -10.22
CA ILE A 331 3.16 -12.85 -9.68
C ILE A 331 4.37 -12.54 -10.57
N PHE A 332 4.27 -12.73 -11.88
CA PHE A 332 5.38 -12.54 -12.81
C PHE A 332 5.85 -11.08 -12.89
N ASN A 333 4.93 -10.13 -12.97
CA ASN A 333 5.27 -8.71 -12.97
C ASN A 333 5.54 -8.17 -11.57
N GLY A 334 5.06 -8.90 -10.56
CA GLY A 334 5.17 -8.48 -9.18
C GLY A 334 6.53 -8.77 -8.59
N VAL A 335 7.20 -9.89 -8.91
CA VAL A 335 8.53 -10.20 -8.34
C VAL A 335 9.58 -9.20 -8.85
N LYS A 336 9.91 -8.21 -8.02
CA LYS A 336 10.88 -7.17 -8.33
C LYS A 336 12.17 -7.31 -7.56
N ASN A 337 12.11 -7.93 -6.39
CA ASN A 337 13.29 -8.03 -5.55
C ASN A 337 13.35 -9.24 -4.65
N PHE A 338 14.59 -9.59 -4.30
CA PHE A 338 14.95 -10.61 -3.34
C PHE A 338 15.77 -9.98 -2.22
N LYS A 339 15.50 -10.40 -0.99
CA LYS A 339 16.35 -10.13 0.16
C LYS A 339 16.82 -11.44 0.77
N VAL A 340 18.12 -11.65 0.81
CA VAL A 340 18.75 -12.84 1.41
C VAL A 340 19.50 -12.41 2.66
N THR A 341 19.15 -12.98 3.81
CA THR A 341 19.91 -12.80 5.05
C THR A 341 20.90 -13.95 5.21
N ALA A 342 22.19 -13.65 5.30
CA ALA A 342 23.25 -14.64 5.51
C ALA A 342 24.34 -14.06 6.43
N ASN A 343 24.76 -14.82 7.45
CA ASN A 343 25.72 -14.37 8.48
C ASN A 343 25.35 -13.02 9.13
N SER A 344 24.05 -12.81 9.41
CA SER A 344 23.51 -11.56 9.97
C SER A 344 23.68 -10.33 9.06
N VAL A 345 23.99 -10.52 7.78
CA VAL A 345 24.04 -9.47 6.75
C VAL A 345 22.90 -9.69 5.77
N ASP A 346 22.23 -8.61 5.39
CA ASP A 346 21.20 -8.64 4.37
C ASP A 346 21.80 -8.29 3.01
N TYR A 347 21.43 -9.08 2.01
CA TYR A 347 21.80 -8.91 0.62
C TYR A 347 20.54 -8.67 -0.20
N TYR A 348 20.55 -7.70 -1.10
CA TYR A 348 19.38 -7.32 -1.88
C TYR A 348 19.68 -7.40 -3.38
N ALA A 349 18.82 -8.10 -4.12
CA ALA A 349 18.92 -8.23 -5.56
C ALA A 349 17.61 -7.77 -6.22
N GLU A 350 17.74 -6.92 -7.23
CA GLU A 350 16.62 -6.53 -8.09
C GLU A 350 16.54 -7.43 -9.31
N VAL A 351 15.33 -7.87 -9.63
CA VAL A 351 15.03 -8.65 -10.83
C VAL A 351 14.96 -7.68 -12.00
N LYS A 352 15.90 -7.81 -12.94
CA LYS A 352 15.99 -7.00 -14.15
C LYS A 352 15.14 -7.56 -15.29
#